data_AF-A0A3L8BX73-F1
#
_entry.id   AF-A0A3L8BX73-F1
#
_cell.length_a   1.000
_cell.length_b   1.000
_cell.length_c   1.000
_cell.angle_alpha   90.00
_cell.angle_beta   90.00
_cell.angle_gamma   90.00
#
_symmetry.space_group_name_H-M   'P 1'
#
loop_
_entity.id
_entity.type
_entity.pdbx_description
1 polymer ?
#
loop_
_entity_poly.entity_id
_entity_poly.type
_entity_poly.pdbx_seq_one_letter_code
_entity_poly.pdbx_strand_id
1 'polypeptide(L)'
;MSQFDIEGQNVVKKGLARLIRMPRLMASTWPIAVLGLMCAFPCAAEQYRSKLLLNPQTSLTESARLSISELEAGFKSLSSAYAKASVGSQLARHFVQQGDYEKAIEYYQSALQADALAPLVALELRRELAEIYLLDGQPRQARLVLQVRGPVNTLTDASLVLTQARIQFALGEYLPVADTLEYFMQIAPLVQAATVPLYQQVVALAYGIQDFALCSRALKLLLEHDPANPEYWSQMVSLQLKQQDTAAALQYLMLARRQGLLRDEANGLLLSSLYVLQGNPFAGAQLLQQEMEQGIVAASGEHYKRLFEYWWQAREQGPALSALAQAAQRTGEAPLYLFWAQTLMQQSRWPEMQQALLQLCQKPVAAEYLSRANLLLGISRYELDQPELAFQAFASATLTGGANTQAGHWLRKLEAEGVNGSLPARPSGPCQPRS
;
A
#
# COMPACT_ATOMS: atom_id res chain seq x y z
N MET A 1 -16.66 -35.17 12.34
CA MET A 1 -15.48 -34.33 12.06
C MET A 1 -14.40 -34.79 13.03
N SER A 2 -13.31 -35.33 12.52
CA SER A 2 -12.25 -35.84 13.38
C SER A 2 -11.56 -34.66 14.09
N GLN A 3 -10.96 -34.89 15.26
CA GLN A 3 -10.16 -33.89 15.97
C GLN A 3 -9.03 -33.31 15.08
N PHE A 4 -8.64 -34.07 14.05
CA PHE A 4 -7.65 -33.73 13.02
C PHE A 4 -8.16 -32.74 11.95
N ASP A 5 -9.44 -32.80 11.57
CA ASP A 5 -10.06 -31.82 10.65
C ASP A 5 -10.06 -30.41 11.26
N ILE A 6 -10.19 -30.32 12.59
CA ILE A 6 -10.27 -29.05 13.32
C ILE A 6 -8.91 -28.33 13.34
N GLU A 7 -7.80 -29.07 13.44
CA GLU A 7 -6.45 -28.47 13.45
C GLU A 7 -5.94 -28.10 12.07
N GLY A 8 -6.21 -28.91 11.04
CA GLY A 8 -5.95 -28.53 9.65
C GLY A 8 -6.76 -27.29 9.27
N GLN A 9 -8.03 -27.24 9.67
CA GLN A 9 -8.82 -26.02 9.59
C GLN A 9 -8.25 -24.90 10.45
N ASN A 10 -7.59 -25.12 11.58
CA ASN A 10 -7.01 -24.05 12.39
C ASN A 10 -5.70 -23.50 11.80
N VAL A 11 -4.87 -24.31 11.14
CA VAL A 11 -3.70 -23.83 10.38
C VAL A 11 -4.17 -22.97 9.20
N VAL A 12 -5.15 -23.47 8.44
CA VAL A 12 -5.76 -22.74 7.32
C VAL A 12 -6.57 -21.53 7.81
N LYS A 13 -7.32 -21.60 8.93
CA LYS A 13 -8.08 -20.48 9.50
C LYS A 13 -7.18 -19.41 10.12
N LYS A 14 -6.06 -19.77 10.76
CA LYS A 14 -5.07 -18.79 11.23
C LYS A 14 -4.35 -18.12 10.06
N GLY A 15 -4.12 -18.84 8.96
CA GLY A 15 -3.66 -18.32 7.68
C GLY A 15 -4.66 -17.37 7.02
N LEU A 16 -5.93 -17.77 6.92
CA LEU A 16 -7.04 -16.96 6.42
C LEU A 16 -7.29 -15.71 7.28
N ALA A 17 -7.19 -15.81 8.61
CA ALA A 17 -7.24 -14.64 9.49
C ALA A 17 -6.04 -13.70 9.32
N ARG A 18 -4.89 -14.18 8.80
CA ARG A 18 -3.75 -13.39 8.34
C ARG A 18 -3.89 -12.89 6.89
N LEU A 19 -4.69 -13.52 6.04
CA LEU A 19 -5.07 -13.00 4.71
C LEU A 19 -6.10 -11.87 4.83
N ILE A 20 -7.01 -11.97 5.81
CA ILE A 20 -8.02 -10.95 6.14
C ILE A 20 -7.43 -9.83 7.01
N ARG A 21 -6.44 -10.15 7.87
CA ARG A 21 -5.53 -9.12 8.38
C ARG A 21 -4.59 -8.74 7.25
N MET A 22 -5.02 -7.79 6.43
CA MET A 22 -4.08 -6.98 5.65
C MET A 22 -2.83 -6.76 6.51
N PRO A 23 -1.62 -7.03 6.00
CA PRO A 23 -0.46 -6.47 6.67
C PRO A 23 -0.82 -5.00 6.91
N ARG A 24 -0.51 -4.47 8.09
CA ARG A 24 -0.25 -3.04 8.22
C ARG A 24 0.95 -2.80 7.29
N LEU A 25 0.72 -2.82 5.97
CA LEU A 25 1.54 -2.20 4.96
C LEU A 25 1.63 -0.80 5.47
N MET A 26 2.81 -0.54 6.00
CA MET A 26 3.23 0.63 6.70
C MET A 26 2.15 1.70 6.69
N ALA A 27 1.45 1.83 7.82
CA ALA A 27 1.17 3.17 8.30
C ALA A 27 2.54 3.82 8.55
N SER A 28 3.30 4.08 7.48
CA SER A 28 4.17 5.24 7.48
C SER A 28 3.17 6.33 7.76
N THR A 29 3.21 6.85 8.97
CA THR A 29 2.91 8.24 9.21
C THR A 29 3.57 8.99 8.07
N TRP A 30 2.83 9.21 6.98
CA TRP A 30 3.22 10.20 6.01
C TRP A 30 3.27 11.46 6.86
N PRO A 31 4.45 12.07 7.08
CA PRO A 31 4.39 13.48 7.32
C PRO A 31 3.62 14.01 6.10
N ILE A 32 2.61 14.82 6.35
CA ILE A 32 2.02 15.67 5.33
C ILE A 32 3.14 16.63 4.95
N ALA A 33 4.12 16.13 4.20
CA ALA A 33 5.03 16.94 3.43
C ALA A 33 4.19 17.35 2.25
N VAL A 34 3.51 18.48 2.40
CA VAL A 34 3.09 19.31 1.28
C VAL A 34 4.37 19.59 0.50
N LEU A 35 4.73 18.69 -0.42
CA LEU A 35 5.73 18.97 -1.42
C LEU A 35 5.11 20.05 -2.29
N GLY A 36 5.46 21.31 -1.99
CA GLY A 36 5.25 22.44 -2.86
C GLY A 36 5.96 22.16 -4.17
N LEU A 37 5.26 21.51 -5.10
CA LEU A 37 5.64 21.40 -6.49
C LEU A 37 5.39 22.77 -7.15
N MET A 38 6.24 23.74 -6.79
CA MET A 38 6.41 24.96 -7.56
C MET A 38 7.24 24.62 -8.81
N CYS A 39 6.60 23.99 -9.79
CA CYS A 39 7.09 24.07 -11.16
C CYS A 39 6.83 25.50 -11.65
N ALA A 40 7.90 26.28 -11.77
CA ALA A 40 7.85 27.56 -12.47
C ALA A 40 7.50 27.31 -13.94
N PHE A 41 6.27 27.64 -14.36
CA PHE A 41 5.85 27.53 -15.75
C PHE A 41 6.17 28.84 -16.51
N PRO A 42 6.95 28.79 -17.61
CA PRO A 42 7.13 29.94 -18.50
C PRO A 42 5.85 30.33 -19.24
N CYS A 43 4.88 29.41 -19.37
CA CYS A 43 3.60 29.64 -20.04
C CYS A 43 2.69 30.65 -19.29
N ALA A 44 2.68 30.60 -17.95
CA ALA A 44 1.96 31.58 -17.13
C ALA A 44 2.57 32.98 -17.26
N ALA A 45 3.89 33.07 -17.43
CA ALA A 45 4.56 34.35 -17.68
C ALA A 45 4.17 34.96 -19.03
N GLU A 46 3.97 34.17 -20.09
CA GLU A 46 3.47 34.68 -21.38
C GLU A 46 1.98 35.05 -21.35
N GLN A 47 1.15 34.31 -20.62
CA GLN A 47 -0.27 34.62 -20.47
C GLN A 47 -0.52 35.82 -19.53
N TYR A 48 0.36 36.02 -18.54
CA TYR A 48 0.46 37.23 -17.74
C TYR A 48 0.94 38.41 -18.60
N ARG A 49 1.93 38.18 -19.47
CA ARG A 49 2.48 39.18 -20.41
C ARG A 49 1.49 39.62 -21.49
N SER A 50 0.63 38.73 -22.00
CA SER A 50 -0.36 39.04 -23.05
C SER A 50 -1.57 39.82 -22.53
N LYS A 51 -1.98 39.60 -21.27
CA LYS A 51 -3.08 40.34 -20.62
C LYS A 51 -2.70 41.77 -20.18
N LEU A 52 -1.44 42.17 -20.36
CA LEU A 52 -0.85 43.40 -19.79
C LEU A 52 -0.28 44.39 -20.83
N LEU A 53 -0.48 44.18 -22.14
CA LEU A 53 0.09 45.07 -23.16
C LEU A 53 -0.72 46.35 -23.38
N LEU A 54 -0.38 47.41 -22.62
CA LEU A 54 -0.64 48.80 -23.02
C LEU A 54 0.57 49.77 -22.91
N ASN A 55 1.77 49.35 -22.46
CA ASN A 55 3.04 50.06 -22.79
C ASN A 55 4.33 49.30 -22.36
N PRO A 56 5.31 48.95 -23.23
CA PRO A 56 6.21 47.81 -22.96
C PRO A 56 7.71 48.05 -22.68
N GLN A 57 8.30 49.25 -22.71
CA GLN A 57 9.73 49.32 -23.12
C GLN A 57 10.85 49.79 -22.16
N THR A 58 10.65 50.07 -20.87
CA THR A 58 11.77 50.64 -20.06
C THR A 58 12.09 50.01 -18.70
N SER A 59 11.27 49.14 -18.10
CA SER A 59 11.51 48.69 -16.70
C SER A 59 11.80 47.19 -16.49
N LEU A 60 11.59 46.36 -17.51
CA LEU A 60 11.62 44.89 -17.36
C LEU A 60 12.97 44.25 -17.71
N THR A 61 13.74 44.84 -18.62
CA THR A 61 15.03 44.29 -19.04
C THR A 61 16.14 44.48 -18.01
N GLU A 62 15.99 45.45 -17.11
CA GLU A 62 16.98 45.78 -16.09
C GLU A 62 16.74 44.97 -14.80
N SER A 63 15.49 44.84 -14.36
CA SER A 63 15.11 44.04 -13.18
C SER A 63 15.36 42.53 -13.35
N ALA A 64 15.29 42.00 -14.57
CA ALA A 64 15.60 40.60 -14.86
C ALA A 64 17.10 40.24 -14.77
N ARG A 65 17.99 41.22 -14.58
CA ARG A 65 19.45 41.01 -14.49
C ARG A 65 20.03 41.23 -13.10
N LEU A 66 19.22 41.72 -12.15
CA LEU A 66 19.66 42.02 -10.79
C LEU A 66 19.65 40.74 -9.92
N SER A 67 20.65 40.64 -9.05
CA SER A 67 20.68 39.64 -7.98
C SER A 67 19.57 39.90 -6.96
N ILE A 68 19.17 38.87 -6.21
CA ILE A 68 18.15 39.01 -5.15
C ILE A 68 18.53 40.10 -4.14
N SER A 69 19.80 40.17 -3.74
CA SER A 69 20.29 41.21 -2.83
C SER A 69 20.14 42.63 -3.38
N GLU A 70 20.34 42.81 -4.69
CA GLU A 70 20.15 44.11 -5.35
C GLU A 70 18.67 44.47 -5.46
N LEU A 71 17.81 43.47 -5.73
CA LEU A 71 16.36 43.64 -5.75
C LEU A 71 15.82 44.04 -4.37
N GLU A 72 16.28 43.42 -3.29
CA GLU A 72 15.89 43.78 -1.91
C GLU A 72 16.33 45.20 -1.54
N ALA A 73 17.59 45.54 -1.83
CA ALA A 73 18.13 46.87 -1.54
C ALA A 73 17.38 47.97 -2.31
N GLY A 74 17.02 47.69 -3.57
CA GLY A 74 16.27 48.61 -4.42
C GLY A 74 14.76 48.65 -4.14
N PHE A 75 14.20 47.64 -3.47
CA PHE A 75 12.74 47.46 -3.37
C PHE A 75 12.00 48.66 -2.80
N LYS A 76 12.52 49.25 -1.72
CA LYS A 76 11.90 50.42 -1.05
C LYS A 76 11.92 51.68 -1.92
N SER A 77 12.85 51.76 -2.87
CA SER A 77 13.00 52.92 -3.77
C SER A 77 12.09 52.86 -5.01
N LEU A 78 11.37 51.75 -5.22
CA LEU A 78 10.48 51.58 -6.36
C LEU A 78 9.25 52.49 -6.24
N SER A 79 9.10 53.42 -7.17
CA SER A 79 7.99 54.38 -7.22
C SER A 79 6.79 53.89 -8.04
N SER A 80 7.00 52.98 -8.99
CA SER A 80 5.94 52.43 -9.83
C SER A 80 5.23 51.27 -9.13
N ALA A 81 3.89 51.33 -9.07
CA ALA A 81 3.05 50.25 -8.56
C ALA A 81 3.32 48.90 -9.25
N TYR A 82 3.53 48.94 -10.57
CA TYR A 82 3.87 47.76 -11.36
C TYR A 82 5.24 47.20 -10.98
N ALA A 83 6.26 48.07 -10.86
CA ALA A 83 7.61 47.65 -10.50
C ALA A 83 7.63 47.04 -9.09
N LYS A 84 6.94 47.69 -8.14
CA LYS A 84 6.79 47.19 -6.77
C LYS A 84 6.07 45.84 -6.72
N ALA A 85 5.00 45.67 -7.51
CA ALA A 85 4.30 44.40 -7.60
C ALA A 85 5.15 43.28 -8.22
N SER A 86 5.84 43.57 -9.33
CA SER A 86 6.67 42.58 -10.03
C SER A 86 7.89 42.16 -9.20
N VAL A 87 8.66 43.13 -8.69
CA VAL A 87 9.84 42.86 -7.85
C VAL A 87 9.44 42.23 -6.51
N GLY A 88 8.37 42.73 -5.88
CA GLY A 88 7.85 42.17 -4.63
C GLY A 88 7.44 40.70 -4.80
N SER A 89 6.77 40.35 -5.89
CA SER A 89 6.41 38.95 -6.18
C SER A 89 7.63 38.06 -6.43
N GLN A 90 8.67 38.59 -7.07
CA GLN A 90 9.92 37.85 -7.29
C GLN A 90 10.66 37.58 -5.98
N LEU A 91 10.84 38.62 -5.16
CA LEU A 91 11.46 38.51 -3.83
C LEU A 91 10.66 37.56 -2.93
N ALA A 92 9.34 37.69 -2.92
CA ALA A 92 8.51 36.82 -2.10
C ALA A 92 8.58 35.36 -2.54
N ARG A 93 8.53 35.05 -3.85
CA ARG A 93 8.74 33.68 -4.34
C ARG A 93 10.11 33.12 -3.98
N HIS A 94 11.15 33.96 -3.98
CA HIS A 94 12.47 33.55 -3.52
C HIS A 94 12.47 33.17 -2.04
N PHE A 95 11.88 34.01 -1.18
CA PHE A 95 11.81 33.72 0.26
C PHE A 95 10.91 32.52 0.59
N VAL A 96 9.84 32.29 -0.17
CA VAL A 96 9.06 31.04 -0.09
C VAL A 96 9.94 29.81 -0.36
N GLN A 97 10.83 29.85 -1.35
CA GLN A 97 11.75 28.74 -1.63
C GLN A 97 12.77 28.52 -0.50
N GLN A 98 13.08 29.56 0.28
CA GLN A 98 13.95 29.45 1.47
C GLN A 98 13.18 29.04 2.74
N GLY A 99 11.86 28.99 2.70
CA GLY A 99 11.00 28.76 3.87
C GLY A 99 10.85 29.99 4.78
N ASP A 100 11.29 31.18 4.35
CA ASP A 100 11.13 32.44 5.08
C ASP A 100 9.78 33.08 4.70
N TYR A 101 8.70 32.53 5.26
CA TYR A 101 7.34 32.97 4.93
C TYR A 101 7.03 34.38 5.46
N GLU A 102 7.65 34.79 6.57
CA GLU A 102 7.47 36.12 7.16
C GLU A 102 7.92 37.21 6.18
N LYS A 103 9.14 37.09 5.63
CA LYS A 103 9.60 38.04 4.61
C LYS A 103 8.79 37.97 3.33
N ALA A 104 8.41 36.77 2.89
CA ALA A 104 7.58 36.62 1.70
C ALA A 104 6.24 37.36 1.84
N ILE A 105 5.61 37.26 3.01
CA ILE A 105 4.37 37.98 3.34
C ILE A 105 4.61 39.50 3.30
N GLU A 106 5.70 40.01 3.88
CA GLU A 106 6.03 41.45 3.85
C GLU A 106 6.15 41.99 2.42
N TYR A 107 6.86 41.27 1.54
CA TYR A 107 7.03 41.69 0.15
C TYR A 107 5.71 41.65 -0.65
N TYR A 108 4.87 40.63 -0.47
CA TYR A 108 3.56 40.58 -1.13
C TYR A 108 2.59 41.63 -0.59
N GLN A 109 2.56 41.88 0.73
CA GLN A 109 1.75 42.96 1.29
C GLN A 109 2.19 44.32 0.75
N SER A 110 3.50 44.56 0.67
CA SER A 110 4.08 45.78 0.12
C SER A 110 3.77 45.96 -1.38
N ALA A 111 3.75 44.86 -2.13
CA ALA A 111 3.33 44.82 -3.53
C ALA A 111 1.84 45.18 -3.70
N LEU A 112 0.98 44.71 -2.80
CA LEU A 112 -0.47 44.93 -2.85
C LEU A 112 -0.91 46.33 -2.41
N GLN A 113 -0.12 47.03 -1.59
CA GLN A 113 -0.40 48.43 -1.17
C GLN A 113 -0.30 49.46 -2.29
N ALA A 114 0.16 49.06 -3.48
CA ALA A 114 0.26 49.97 -4.60
C ALA A 114 -1.12 50.12 -5.29
N ASP A 115 -1.85 51.19 -4.95
CA ASP A 115 -3.25 51.48 -5.35
C ASP A 115 -3.53 51.58 -6.87
N ALA A 116 -2.56 51.31 -7.74
CA ALA A 116 -2.70 51.43 -9.19
C ALA A 116 -2.68 50.09 -9.96
N LEU A 117 -2.81 48.94 -9.27
CA LEU A 117 -2.84 47.64 -9.95
C LEU A 117 -4.20 47.36 -10.61
N ALA A 118 -4.16 46.80 -11.82
CA ALA A 118 -5.36 46.31 -12.48
C ALA A 118 -6.05 45.22 -11.62
N PRO A 119 -7.39 45.16 -11.56
CA PRO A 119 -8.12 44.25 -10.65
C PRO A 119 -7.70 42.78 -10.76
N LEU A 120 -7.46 42.28 -11.99
CA LEU A 120 -7.03 40.90 -12.22
C LEU A 120 -5.62 40.63 -11.66
N VAL A 121 -4.71 41.60 -11.76
CA VAL A 121 -3.34 41.50 -11.23
C VAL A 121 -3.38 41.51 -9.70
N ALA A 122 -4.17 42.40 -9.10
CA ALA A 122 -4.36 42.44 -7.66
C ALA A 122 -4.97 41.14 -7.11
N LEU A 123 -5.93 40.54 -7.84
CA LEU A 123 -6.53 39.26 -7.46
C LEU A 123 -5.51 38.11 -7.46
N GLU A 124 -4.67 38.04 -8.48
CA GLU A 124 -3.63 37.00 -8.57
C GLU A 124 -2.59 37.14 -7.44
N LEU A 125 -2.16 38.36 -7.13
CA LEU A 125 -1.26 38.62 -6.00
C LEU A 125 -1.88 38.26 -4.65
N ARG A 126 -3.19 38.55 -4.47
CA ARG A 126 -3.93 38.13 -3.27
C ARG A 126 -4.02 36.61 -3.17
N ARG A 127 -4.19 35.91 -4.29
CA ARG A 127 -4.19 34.45 -4.36
C ARG A 127 -2.83 33.88 -3.96
N GLU A 128 -1.74 34.38 -4.53
CA GLU A 128 -0.38 33.96 -4.17
C GLU A 128 -0.07 34.23 -2.69
N LEU A 129 -0.44 35.41 -2.16
CA LEU A 129 -0.28 35.72 -0.74
C LEU A 129 -1.15 34.82 0.16
N ALA A 130 -2.37 34.47 -0.26
CA ALA A 130 -3.20 33.53 0.48
C ALA A 130 -2.55 32.15 0.60
N GLU A 131 -1.90 31.66 -0.47
CA GLU A 131 -1.15 30.41 -0.44
C GLU A 131 0.03 30.46 0.55
N ILE A 132 0.74 31.58 0.63
CA ILE A 132 1.83 31.74 1.59
C ILE A 132 1.30 31.73 3.03
N TYR A 133 0.19 32.41 3.29
CA TYR A 133 -0.46 32.32 4.59
C TYR A 133 -0.90 30.89 4.94
N LEU A 134 -1.27 30.06 3.96
CA LEU A 134 -1.56 28.64 4.22
C LEU A 134 -0.28 27.86 4.58
N LEU A 135 0.82 28.10 3.87
CA LEU A 135 2.12 27.49 4.18
C LEU A 135 2.64 27.88 5.57
N ASP A 136 2.38 29.11 5.98
CA ASP A 136 2.75 29.66 7.30
C ASP A 136 1.75 29.27 8.42
N GLY A 137 0.71 28.49 8.12
CA GLY A 137 -0.27 28.04 9.12
C GLY A 137 -1.25 29.11 9.57
N GLN A 138 -1.49 30.15 8.76
CA GLN A 138 -2.40 31.26 9.03
C GLN A 138 -3.65 31.26 8.11
N PRO A 139 -4.51 30.22 8.14
CA PRO A 139 -5.63 30.09 7.19
C PRO A 139 -6.70 31.18 7.33
N ARG A 140 -6.81 31.81 8.50
CA ARG A 140 -7.71 32.97 8.70
C ARG A 140 -7.22 34.18 7.91
N GLN A 141 -5.92 34.44 7.89
CA GLN A 141 -5.33 35.53 7.10
C GLN A 141 -5.44 35.23 5.60
N ALA A 142 -5.21 33.98 5.20
CA ALA A 142 -5.44 33.53 3.83
C ALA A 142 -6.86 33.86 3.34
N ARG A 143 -7.89 33.56 4.16
CA ARG A 143 -9.28 33.90 3.84
C ARG A 143 -9.51 35.41 3.71
N LEU A 144 -8.94 36.20 4.63
CA LEU A 144 -9.10 37.66 4.62
C LEU A 144 -8.47 38.30 3.39
N VAL A 145 -7.28 37.85 2.99
CA VAL A 145 -6.54 38.45 1.87
C VAL A 145 -7.08 38.05 0.50
N LEU A 146 -7.59 36.82 0.36
CA LEU A 146 -8.17 36.35 -0.90
C LEU A 146 -9.41 37.19 -1.29
N GLN A 147 -10.13 37.72 -0.30
CA GLN A 147 -11.29 38.63 -0.47
C GLN A 147 -12.41 38.09 -1.38
N VAL A 148 -12.48 36.78 -1.61
CA VAL A 148 -13.62 36.18 -2.31
C VAL A 148 -14.85 36.31 -1.42
N ARG A 149 -15.86 37.02 -1.93
CA ARG A 149 -17.15 37.23 -1.27
C ARG A 149 -18.26 36.66 -2.13
N GLY A 150 -19.20 35.97 -1.50
CA GLY A 150 -20.33 35.35 -2.20
C GLY A 150 -20.12 33.87 -2.51
N PRO A 151 -21.06 33.25 -3.24
CA PRO A 151 -21.02 31.82 -3.54
C PRO A 151 -19.89 31.47 -4.52
N VAL A 152 -19.31 30.28 -4.37
CA VAL A 152 -18.18 29.79 -5.18
C VAL A 152 -18.48 29.80 -6.69
N ASN A 153 -19.75 29.64 -7.06
CA ASN A 153 -20.20 29.59 -8.45
C ASN A 153 -20.03 30.91 -9.24
N THR A 154 -19.60 31.98 -8.57
CA THR A 154 -19.23 33.26 -9.19
C THR A 154 -17.79 33.28 -9.69
N LEU A 155 -16.96 32.31 -9.30
CA LEU A 155 -15.56 32.23 -9.65
C LEU A 155 -15.35 31.52 -10.99
N THR A 156 -14.73 32.19 -11.96
CA THR A 156 -14.43 31.58 -13.27
C THR A 156 -12.99 31.07 -13.39
N ASP A 157 -12.12 31.41 -12.43
CA ASP A 157 -10.73 30.96 -12.39
C ASP A 157 -10.59 29.70 -11.54
N ALA A 158 -10.18 28.60 -12.17
CA ALA A 158 -10.06 27.29 -11.53
C ALA A 158 -8.98 27.25 -10.43
N SER A 159 -7.90 28.01 -10.56
CA SER A 159 -6.83 28.09 -9.54
C SER A 159 -7.31 28.85 -8.31
N LEU A 160 -8.14 29.89 -8.52
CA LEU A 160 -8.77 30.61 -7.42
C LEU A 160 -9.76 29.74 -6.65
N VAL A 161 -10.56 28.93 -7.36
CA VAL A 161 -11.48 27.96 -6.73
C VAL A 161 -10.72 26.97 -5.84
N LEU A 162 -9.61 26.40 -6.31
CA LEU A 162 -8.81 25.46 -5.50
C LEU A 162 -8.08 26.15 -4.33
N THR A 163 -7.65 27.40 -4.51
CA THR A 163 -7.10 28.20 -3.40
C THR A 163 -8.16 28.38 -2.30
N GLN A 164 -9.40 28.69 -2.67
CA GLN A 164 -10.51 28.76 -1.72
C GLN A 164 -10.78 27.40 -1.04
N ALA A 165 -10.77 26.30 -1.78
CA ALA A 165 -10.95 24.96 -1.23
C ALA A 165 -9.87 24.62 -0.18
N ARG A 166 -8.60 24.96 -0.44
CA ARG A 166 -7.51 24.77 0.53
C ARG A 166 -7.69 25.60 1.79
N ILE A 167 -8.13 26.86 1.65
CA ILE A 167 -8.43 27.73 2.80
C ILE A 167 -9.54 27.13 3.65
N GLN A 168 -10.65 26.73 3.03
CA GLN A 168 -11.77 26.08 3.73
C GLN A 168 -11.31 24.80 4.44
N PHE A 169 -10.52 23.97 3.76
CA PHE A 169 -9.97 22.75 4.34
C PHE A 169 -9.10 23.03 5.57
N ALA A 170 -8.17 24.00 5.48
CA ALA A 170 -7.32 24.41 6.58
C ALA A 170 -8.08 25.04 7.76
N LEU A 171 -9.29 25.57 7.52
CA LEU A 171 -10.21 26.06 8.55
C LEU A 171 -11.12 24.97 9.13
N GLY A 172 -11.09 23.74 8.60
CA GLY A 172 -11.97 22.64 9.02
C GLY A 172 -13.38 22.69 8.41
N GLU A 173 -13.60 23.49 7.37
CA GLU A 173 -14.89 23.71 6.72
C GLU A 173 -15.17 22.64 5.64
N TYR A 174 -15.28 21.36 6.02
CA TYR A 174 -15.25 20.24 5.05
C TYR A 174 -16.45 20.15 4.09
N LEU A 175 -17.67 20.51 4.52
CA LEU A 175 -18.83 20.54 3.61
C LEU A 175 -18.64 21.60 2.50
N PRO A 176 -18.26 22.85 2.81
CA PRO A 176 -17.86 23.82 1.79
C PRO A 176 -16.72 23.36 0.86
N VAL A 177 -15.76 22.58 1.36
CA VAL A 177 -14.70 22.00 0.51
C VAL A 177 -15.33 21.09 -0.55
N ALA A 178 -16.24 20.19 -0.16
CA ALA A 178 -16.91 19.30 -1.10
C ALA A 178 -17.64 20.08 -2.20
N ASP A 179 -18.44 21.09 -1.83
CA ASP A 179 -19.16 21.94 -2.79
C ASP A 179 -18.20 22.68 -3.74
N THR A 180 -17.09 23.19 -3.21
CA THR A 180 -16.07 23.93 -3.96
C THR A 180 -15.32 23.02 -4.94
N LEU A 181 -14.98 21.80 -4.52
CA LEU A 181 -14.35 20.80 -5.39
C LEU A 181 -15.30 20.32 -6.47
N GLU A 182 -16.58 20.10 -6.17
CA GLU A 182 -17.57 19.72 -7.19
C GLU A 182 -17.72 20.83 -8.23
N TYR A 183 -17.77 22.09 -7.79
CA TYR A 183 -17.79 23.22 -8.71
C TYR A 183 -16.52 23.29 -9.58
N PHE A 184 -15.33 23.07 -9.00
CA PHE A 184 -14.10 22.97 -9.77
C PHE A 184 -14.21 21.90 -10.87
N MET A 185 -14.72 20.72 -10.54
CA MET A 185 -14.87 19.61 -11.48
C MET A 185 -15.82 19.94 -12.65
N GLN A 186 -16.78 20.86 -12.45
CA GLN A 186 -17.69 21.34 -13.50
C GLN A 186 -17.03 22.37 -14.42
N ILE A 187 -16.25 23.30 -13.89
CA ILE A 187 -15.69 24.41 -14.68
C ILE A 187 -14.36 24.06 -15.36
N ALA A 188 -13.54 23.19 -14.76
CA ALA A 188 -12.18 22.91 -15.24
C ALA A 188 -12.11 22.50 -16.72
N PRO A 189 -13.04 21.66 -17.25
CA PRO A 189 -13.07 21.32 -18.67
C PRO A 189 -13.45 22.51 -19.58
N LEU A 190 -14.30 23.42 -19.09
CA LEU A 190 -14.83 24.54 -19.87
C LEU A 190 -13.78 25.63 -20.10
N VAL A 191 -12.93 25.88 -19.10
CA VAL A 191 -11.93 26.94 -19.14
C VAL A 191 -10.54 26.45 -19.58
N GLN A 192 -10.43 25.21 -20.07
CA GLN A 192 -9.16 24.55 -20.42
C GLN A 192 -8.12 24.59 -19.29
N ALA A 193 -8.58 24.73 -18.04
CA ALA A 193 -7.73 24.79 -16.85
C ALA A 193 -7.53 23.39 -16.23
N ALA A 194 -7.99 22.34 -16.91
CA ALA A 194 -7.86 20.93 -16.55
C ALA A 194 -6.40 20.43 -16.60
N THR A 195 -5.51 21.04 -15.81
CA THR A 195 -4.09 20.68 -15.74
C THR A 195 -3.86 19.59 -14.69
N VAL A 196 -2.85 18.75 -14.93
CA VAL A 196 -2.44 17.68 -13.99
C VAL A 196 -2.24 18.18 -12.55
N PRO A 197 -1.52 19.29 -12.28
CA PRO A 197 -1.32 19.75 -10.90
C PRO A 197 -2.59 20.15 -10.17
N LEU A 198 -3.62 20.61 -10.89
CA LEU A 198 -4.89 21.00 -10.27
C LEU A 198 -5.72 19.77 -9.91
N TYR A 199 -5.78 18.74 -10.76
CA TYR A 199 -6.42 17.48 -10.41
C TYR A 199 -5.71 16.73 -9.27
N GLN A 200 -4.38 16.81 -9.16
CA GLN A 200 -3.65 16.29 -8.01
C GLN A 200 -4.08 16.94 -6.69
N GLN A 201 -4.34 18.26 -6.70
CA GLN A 201 -4.85 18.97 -5.53
C GLN A 201 -6.28 18.52 -5.18
N VAL A 202 -7.13 18.32 -6.19
CA VAL A 202 -8.47 17.76 -6.00
C VAL A 202 -8.39 16.39 -5.33
N VAL A 203 -7.51 15.50 -5.80
CA VAL A 203 -7.29 14.18 -5.19
C VAL A 203 -6.91 14.31 -3.71
N ALA A 204 -5.94 15.18 -3.39
CA ALA A 204 -5.47 15.38 -2.03
C ALA A 204 -6.58 15.93 -1.10
N LEU A 205 -7.30 16.97 -1.55
CA LEU A 205 -8.36 17.60 -0.76
C LEU A 205 -9.57 16.67 -0.59
N ALA A 206 -10.01 16.04 -1.68
CA ALA A 206 -11.13 15.08 -1.66
C ALA A 206 -10.83 13.89 -0.75
N TYR A 207 -9.61 13.35 -0.82
CA TYR A 207 -9.18 12.29 0.10
C TYR A 207 -9.18 12.78 1.56
N GLY A 208 -8.68 14.00 1.81
CA GLY A 208 -8.64 14.61 3.14
C GLY A 208 -10.02 14.77 3.78
N ILE A 209 -11.05 15.10 3.00
CA ILE A 209 -12.44 15.17 3.46
C ILE A 209 -13.20 13.83 3.35
N GLN A 210 -12.51 12.75 2.95
CA GLN A 210 -13.07 11.42 2.73
C GLN A 210 -14.14 11.34 1.62
N ASP A 211 -14.15 12.29 0.69
CA ASP A 211 -14.94 12.19 -0.54
C ASP A 211 -14.21 11.30 -1.55
N PHE A 212 -14.30 9.98 -1.31
CA PHE A 212 -13.65 8.99 -2.15
C PHE A 212 -14.26 8.89 -3.56
N ALA A 213 -15.52 9.28 -3.73
CA ALA A 213 -16.17 9.31 -5.03
C ALA A 213 -15.58 10.42 -5.93
N LEU A 214 -15.39 11.61 -5.37
CA LEU A 214 -14.72 12.71 -6.06
C LEU A 214 -13.24 12.38 -6.32
N CYS A 215 -12.55 11.82 -5.33
CA CYS A 215 -11.17 11.36 -5.48
C CYS A 215 -11.01 10.36 -6.65
N SER A 216 -11.93 9.39 -6.77
CA SER A 216 -11.95 8.41 -7.86
C SER A 216 -12.16 9.08 -9.23
N ARG A 217 -13.07 10.07 -9.34
CA ARG A 217 -13.27 10.82 -10.59
C ARG A 217 -12.03 11.63 -10.97
N ALA A 218 -11.39 12.31 -10.03
CA ALA A 218 -10.17 13.08 -10.28
C ALA A 218 -8.98 12.19 -10.68
N LEU A 219 -8.79 11.04 -10.02
CA LEU A 219 -7.77 10.06 -10.39
C LEU A 219 -7.99 9.47 -11.79
N LYS A 220 -9.25 9.26 -12.22
CA LYS A 220 -9.54 8.84 -13.60
C LYS A 220 -9.05 9.87 -14.63
N LEU A 221 -9.29 11.15 -14.39
CA LEU A 221 -8.81 12.23 -15.27
C LEU A 221 -7.27 12.28 -15.32
N LEU A 222 -6.61 12.06 -14.17
CA LEU A 222 -5.15 11.97 -14.11
C LEU A 222 -4.61 10.77 -14.92
N LEU A 223 -5.27 9.61 -14.82
CA LEU A 223 -4.93 8.41 -15.59
C LEU A 223 -5.20 8.57 -17.09
N GLU A 224 -6.24 9.30 -17.49
CA GLU A 224 -6.52 9.62 -18.90
C GLU A 224 -5.43 10.53 -19.48
N HIS A 225 -4.91 11.46 -18.68
CA HIS A 225 -3.84 12.36 -19.10
C HIS A 225 -2.46 11.68 -19.13
N ASP A 226 -2.13 10.90 -18.11
CA ASP A 226 -0.83 10.24 -17.99
C ASP A 226 -0.98 8.78 -17.53
N PRO A 227 -1.39 7.88 -18.44
CA PRO A 227 -1.61 6.46 -18.11
C PRO A 227 -0.31 5.72 -17.77
N ALA A 228 0.85 6.27 -18.12
CA ALA A 228 2.15 5.68 -17.82
C ALA A 228 2.60 5.92 -16.36
N ASN A 229 1.89 6.76 -15.61
CA ASN A 229 2.27 7.13 -14.25
C ASN A 229 1.88 6.06 -13.22
N PRO A 230 2.85 5.32 -12.63
CA PRO A 230 2.53 4.25 -11.69
C PRO A 230 1.87 4.75 -10.39
N GLU A 231 2.13 6.00 -9.99
CA GLU A 231 1.59 6.56 -8.76
C GLU A 231 0.06 6.68 -8.82
N TYR A 232 -0.49 7.13 -9.95
CA TYR A 232 -1.95 7.25 -10.10
C TYR A 232 -2.66 5.90 -10.06
N TRP A 233 -2.07 4.86 -10.64
CA TRP A 233 -2.58 3.49 -10.53
C TRP A 233 -2.55 3.00 -9.08
N SER A 234 -1.43 3.23 -8.39
CA SER A 234 -1.26 2.85 -6.97
C SER A 234 -2.31 3.54 -6.08
N GLN A 235 -2.50 4.85 -6.27
CA GLN A 235 -3.49 5.65 -5.56
C GLN A 235 -4.91 5.15 -5.84
N MET A 236 -5.23 4.85 -7.11
CA MET A 236 -6.53 4.32 -7.48
C MET A 236 -6.81 2.96 -6.83
N VAL A 237 -5.86 2.01 -6.90
CA VAL A 237 -5.99 0.69 -6.25
C VAL A 237 -6.20 0.86 -4.74
N SER A 238 -5.38 1.70 -4.10
CA SER A 238 -5.48 1.97 -2.66
C SER A 238 -6.83 2.59 -2.28
N LEU A 239 -7.35 3.50 -3.11
CA LEU A 239 -8.66 4.12 -2.93
C LEU A 239 -9.80 3.11 -3.03
N GLN A 240 -9.76 2.18 -3.98
CA GLN A 240 -10.77 1.12 -4.10
C GLN A 240 -10.72 0.16 -2.91
N LEU A 241 -9.50 -0.23 -2.47
CA LEU A 241 -9.33 -1.06 -1.27
C LEU A 241 -9.87 -0.37 -0.02
N LYS A 242 -9.65 0.95 0.12
CA LYS A 242 -10.17 1.75 1.24
C LYS A 242 -11.70 1.74 1.30
N GLN A 243 -12.35 1.72 0.13
CA GLN A 243 -13.80 1.61 -0.02
C GLN A 243 -14.31 0.17 0.07
N GLN A 244 -13.43 -0.80 0.31
CA GLN A 244 -13.72 -2.24 0.32
C GLN A 244 -14.19 -2.78 -1.04
N ASP A 245 -14.03 -2.02 -2.12
CA ASP A 245 -14.31 -2.46 -3.49
C ASP A 245 -13.10 -3.22 -4.04
N THR A 246 -12.97 -4.46 -3.57
CA THR A 246 -11.90 -5.37 -4.02
C THR A 246 -12.02 -5.76 -5.49
N ALA A 247 -13.21 -5.66 -6.08
CA ALA A 247 -13.43 -5.97 -7.49
C ALA A 247 -12.83 -4.87 -8.37
N ALA A 248 -13.10 -3.60 -8.05
CA ALA A 248 -12.49 -2.47 -8.74
C ALA A 248 -10.98 -2.43 -8.49
N ALA A 249 -10.51 -2.69 -7.26
CA ALA A 249 -9.08 -2.76 -6.96
C ALA A 249 -8.36 -3.80 -7.83
N LEU A 250 -8.95 -4.99 -7.99
CA LEU A 250 -8.43 -6.04 -8.87
C LEU A 250 -8.32 -5.55 -10.31
N GLN A 251 -9.38 -4.94 -10.84
CA GLN A 251 -9.41 -4.45 -12.23
C GLN A 251 -8.34 -3.39 -12.50
N TYR A 252 -8.21 -2.39 -11.63
CA TYR A 252 -7.19 -1.35 -11.77
C TYR A 252 -5.78 -1.91 -11.67
N LEU A 253 -5.52 -2.83 -10.73
CA LEU A 253 -4.20 -3.44 -10.58
C LEU A 253 -3.86 -4.34 -11.79
N MET A 254 -4.82 -5.10 -12.31
CA MET A 254 -4.64 -5.88 -13.54
C MET A 254 -4.29 -4.98 -14.74
N LEU A 255 -4.99 -3.85 -14.88
CA LEU A 255 -4.77 -2.92 -15.99
C LEU A 255 -3.40 -2.22 -15.88
N ALA A 256 -2.98 -1.83 -14.69
CA ALA A 256 -1.64 -1.29 -14.43
C ALA A 256 -0.55 -2.33 -14.78
N ARG A 257 -0.73 -3.59 -14.34
CA ARG A 257 0.21 -4.69 -14.62
C ARG A 257 0.32 -4.99 -16.11
N ARG A 258 -0.79 -4.93 -16.86
CA ARG A 258 -0.79 -5.10 -18.32
C ARG A 258 0.02 -4.01 -19.04
N GLN A 259 0.14 -2.83 -18.45
CA GLN A 259 0.97 -1.73 -18.94
C GLN A 259 2.43 -1.81 -18.48
N GLY A 260 2.81 -2.88 -17.75
CA GLY A 260 4.15 -3.05 -17.22
C GLY A 260 4.42 -2.26 -15.93
N LEU A 261 3.40 -1.64 -15.34
CA LEU A 261 3.49 -0.87 -14.09
C LEU A 261 3.21 -1.78 -12.88
N LEU A 262 3.60 -1.32 -11.68
CA LEU A 262 3.33 -2.00 -10.40
C LEU A 262 3.84 -3.45 -10.36
N ARG A 263 5.07 -3.67 -10.87
CA ARG A 263 5.68 -5.01 -11.01
C ARG A 263 6.55 -5.46 -9.83
N ASP A 264 6.37 -4.87 -8.67
CA ASP A 264 7.06 -5.25 -7.43
C ASP A 264 6.34 -6.38 -6.66
N GLU A 265 7.07 -6.96 -5.70
CA GLU A 265 6.60 -8.05 -4.85
C GLU A 265 5.28 -7.74 -4.13
N ALA A 266 5.14 -6.53 -3.59
CA ALA A 266 3.95 -6.16 -2.82
C ALA A 266 2.71 -6.16 -3.72
N ASN A 267 2.82 -5.62 -4.94
CA ASN A 267 1.75 -5.63 -5.92
C ASN A 267 1.47 -7.03 -6.52
N GLY A 268 2.49 -7.89 -6.68
CA GLY A 268 2.29 -9.30 -7.05
C GLY A 268 1.51 -10.08 -5.99
N LEU A 269 1.87 -9.91 -4.72
CA LEU A 269 1.16 -10.49 -3.58
C LEU A 269 -0.27 -9.96 -3.48
N LEU A 270 -0.48 -8.65 -3.62
CA LEU A 270 -1.80 -8.03 -3.59
C LEU A 270 -2.69 -8.57 -4.73
N LEU A 271 -2.17 -8.62 -5.96
CA LEU A 271 -2.93 -9.09 -7.11
C LEU A 271 -3.38 -10.54 -6.94
N SER A 272 -2.48 -11.42 -6.51
CA SER A 272 -2.81 -12.83 -6.25
C SER A 272 -3.87 -12.99 -5.15
N SER A 273 -3.79 -12.18 -4.07
CA SER A 273 -4.82 -12.14 -3.03
C SER A 273 -6.17 -11.65 -3.54
N LEU A 274 -6.18 -10.63 -4.40
CA LEU A 274 -7.42 -10.08 -4.96
C LEU A 274 -8.15 -11.09 -5.85
N TYR A 275 -7.44 -11.89 -6.64
CA TYR A 275 -8.06 -13.02 -7.37
C TYR A 275 -8.76 -14.00 -6.43
N VAL A 276 -8.10 -14.38 -5.35
CA VAL A 276 -8.65 -15.32 -4.35
C VAL A 276 -9.87 -14.73 -3.65
N LEU A 277 -9.81 -13.45 -3.24
CA LEU A 277 -10.92 -12.73 -2.62
C LEU A 277 -12.13 -12.58 -3.55
N GLN A 278 -11.89 -12.47 -4.85
CA GLN A 278 -12.92 -12.43 -5.90
C GLN A 278 -13.41 -13.83 -6.32
N GLY A 279 -13.07 -14.87 -5.55
CA GLY A 279 -13.59 -16.23 -5.76
C GLY A 279 -12.86 -17.02 -6.84
N ASN A 280 -11.70 -16.56 -7.31
CA ASN A 280 -10.85 -17.28 -8.26
C ASN A 280 -9.50 -17.68 -7.64
N PRO A 281 -9.49 -18.61 -6.67
CA PRO A 281 -8.27 -19.05 -6.00
C PRO A 281 -7.28 -19.74 -6.95
N PHE A 282 -7.77 -20.40 -8.01
CA PHE A 282 -6.92 -21.03 -9.01
C PHE A 282 -6.05 -20.00 -9.73
N ALA A 283 -6.65 -18.91 -10.24
CA ALA A 283 -5.90 -17.84 -10.89
C ALA A 283 -4.94 -17.14 -9.93
N GLY A 284 -5.36 -16.92 -8.67
CA GLY A 284 -4.48 -16.34 -7.66
C GLY A 284 -3.27 -17.22 -7.33
N ALA A 285 -3.47 -18.54 -7.25
CA ALA A 285 -2.39 -19.50 -7.02
C ALA A 285 -1.42 -19.57 -8.21
N GLN A 286 -1.94 -19.67 -9.45
CA GLN A 286 -1.12 -19.65 -10.66
C GLN A 286 -0.28 -18.38 -10.76
N LEU A 287 -0.89 -17.23 -10.52
CA LEU A 287 -0.18 -15.96 -10.54
C LEU A 287 0.92 -15.94 -9.47
N LEU A 288 0.60 -16.26 -8.21
CA LEU A 288 1.60 -16.25 -7.14
C LEU A 288 2.77 -17.18 -7.46
N GLN A 289 2.49 -18.39 -7.95
CA GLN A 289 3.52 -19.33 -8.37
C GLN A 289 4.39 -18.75 -9.50
N GLN A 290 3.78 -18.18 -10.54
CA GLN A 290 4.50 -17.58 -11.66
C GLN A 290 5.38 -16.40 -11.22
N GLU A 291 4.88 -15.53 -10.34
CA GLU A 291 5.64 -14.40 -9.81
C GLU A 291 6.83 -14.87 -8.95
N MET A 292 6.67 -15.98 -8.23
CA MET A 292 7.78 -16.62 -7.49
C MET A 292 8.83 -17.23 -8.42
N GLU A 293 8.41 -17.89 -9.51
CA GLU A 293 9.30 -18.46 -10.52
C GLU A 293 10.06 -17.39 -11.30
N GLN A 294 9.43 -16.23 -11.53
CA GLN A 294 10.06 -15.06 -12.17
C GLN A 294 10.93 -14.24 -11.22
N GLY A 295 10.94 -14.55 -9.92
CA GLY A 295 11.68 -13.81 -8.91
C GLY A 295 11.11 -12.43 -8.58
N ILE A 296 9.88 -12.12 -9.01
CA ILE A 296 9.17 -10.89 -8.63
C ILE A 296 8.72 -10.98 -7.17
N VAL A 297 8.23 -12.16 -6.76
CA VAL A 297 7.91 -12.49 -5.37
C VAL A 297 8.98 -13.44 -4.85
N ALA A 298 9.51 -13.22 -3.65
CA ALA A 298 10.53 -14.09 -3.10
C ALA A 298 9.96 -15.51 -2.85
N ALA A 299 10.72 -16.55 -3.21
CA ALA A 299 10.37 -17.95 -2.94
C ALA A 299 10.59 -18.34 -1.45
N SER A 300 9.94 -17.60 -0.54
CA SER A 300 10.07 -17.74 0.91
C SER A 300 9.10 -18.79 1.46
N GLY A 301 9.38 -19.32 2.66
CA GLY A 301 8.48 -20.25 3.33
C GLY A 301 7.06 -19.69 3.56
N GLU A 302 6.96 -18.40 3.91
CA GLU A 302 5.66 -17.72 4.06
C GLU A 302 4.90 -17.59 2.73
N HIS A 303 5.60 -17.35 1.62
CA HIS A 303 4.94 -17.27 0.31
C HIS A 303 4.52 -18.65 -0.21
N TYR A 304 5.29 -19.71 0.07
CA TYR A 304 4.82 -21.08 -0.19
C TYR A 304 3.63 -21.48 0.68
N LYS A 305 3.54 -21.01 1.92
CA LYS A 305 2.38 -21.23 2.78
C LYS A 305 1.13 -20.57 2.20
N ARG A 306 1.25 -19.32 1.74
CA ARG A 306 0.17 -18.62 1.02
C ARG A 306 -0.21 -19.34 -0.28
N LEU A 307 0.78 -19.80 -1.05
CA LEU A 307 0.54 -20.56 -2.28
C LEU A 307 -0.20 -21.88 -2.00
N PHE A 308 0.18 -22.59 -0.93
CA PHE A 308 -0.55 -23.76 -0.45
C PHE A 308 -2.00 -23.43 -0.14
N GLU A 309 -2.26 -22.35 0.61
CA GLU A 309 -3.62 -21.93 0.97
C GLU A 309 -4.47 -21.64 -0.28
N TYR A 310 -3.89 -21.00 -1.30
CA TYR A 310 -4.60 -20.71 -2.55
C TYR A 310 -4.91 -21.98 -3.34
N TRP A 311 -3.93 -22.88 -3.52
CA TRP A 311 -4.18 -24.16 -4.19
C TRP A 311 -5.17 -25.04 -3.42
N TRP A 312 -5.13 -25.01 -2.09
CA TRP A 312 -6.07 -25.73 -1.24
C TRP A 312 -7.50 -25.21 -1.42
N GLN A 313 -7.69 -23.88 -1.46
CA GLN A 313 -8.98 -23.26 -1.72
C GLN A 313 -9.49 -23.53 -3.14
N ALA A 314 -8.57 -23.61 -4.11
CA ALA A 314 -8.85 -24.01 -5.48
C ALA A 314 -9.20 -25.51 -5.64
N ARG A 315 -9.04 -26.31 -4.57
CA ARG A 315 -9.20 -27.77 -4.57
C ARG A 315 -8.19 -28.51 -5.45
N GLU A 316 -7.04 -27.89 -5.70
CA GLU A 316 -5.94 -28.44 -6.47
C GLU A 316 -4.98 -29.19 -5.53
N GLN A 317 -5.28 -30.47 -5.26
CA GLN A 317 -4.58 -31.25 -4.22
C GLN A 317 -3.08 -31.44 -4.50
N GLY A 318 -2.70 -31.73 -5.75
CA GLY A 318 -1.30 -31.95 -6.12
C GLY A 318 -0.45 -30.69 -5.93
N PRO A 319 -0.79 -29.56 -6.57
CA PRO A 319 -0.12 -28.29 -6.37
C PRO A 319 -0.11 -27.82 -4.91
N ALA A 320 -1.23 -27.99 -4.18
CA ALA A 320 -1.29 -27.65 -2.75
C ALA A 320 -0.27 -28.45 -1.94
N LEU A 321 -0.19 -29.77 -2.15
CA LEU A 321 0.74 -30.63 -1.44
C LEU A 321 2.21 -30.28 -1.74
N SER A 322 2.52 -29.93 -2.99
CA SER A 322 3.85 -29.46 -3.39
C SER A 322 4.23 -28.14 -2.68
N ALA A 323 3.33 -27.16 -2.69
CA ALA A 323 3.53 -25.88 -2.01
C ALA A 323 3.65 -26.05 -0.49
N LEU A 324 2.87 -26.96 0.11
CA LEU A 324 2.94 -27.29 1.54
C LEU A 324 4.29 -27.89 1.91
N ALA A 325 4.82 -28.81 1.10
CA ALA A 325 6.13 -29.40 1.33
C ALA A 325 7.24 -28.32 1.31
N GLN A 326 7.20 -27.41 0.33
CA GLN A 326 8.12 -26.27 0.25
C GLN A 326 7.99 -25.34 1.46
N ALA A 327 6.76 -25.03 1.88
CA ALA A 327 6.50 -24.23 3.06
C ALA A 327 7.08 -24.87 4.33
N ALA A 328 6.83 -26.16 4.55
CA ALA A 328 7.35 -26.92 5.69
C ALA A 328 8.88 -26.94 5.71
N GLN A 329 9.52 -27.24 4.57
CA GLN A 329 10.97 -27.33 4.46
C GLN A 329 11.67 -25.99 4.75
N ARG A 330 11.14 -24.89 4.20
CA ARG A 330 11.72 -23.55 4.30
C ARG A 330 11.47 -22.87 5.64
N THR A 331 10.28 -23.04 6.22
CA THR A 331 9.97 -22.47 7.55
C THR A 331 10.53 -23.32 8.69
N GLY A 332 10.60 -24.64 8.49
CA GLY A 332 10.91 -25.58 9.58
C GLY A 332 9.79 -25.77 10.59
N GLU A 333 8.59 -25.22 10.35
CA GLU A 333 7.46 -25.32 11.28
C GLU A 333 6.97 -26.77 11.41
N ALA A 334 7.10 -27.36 12.61
CA ALA A 334 6.58 -28.70 12.90
C ALA A 334 5.10 -28.88 12.54
N PRO A 335 4.20 -27.93 12.79
CA PRO A 335 2.80 -28.03 12.35
C PRO A 335 2.63 -28.27 10.84
N LEU A 336 3.46 -27.64 9.99
CA LEU A 336 3.36 -27.80 8.54
C LEU A 336 3.82 -29.20 8.10
N TYR A 337 4.92 -29.71 8.68
CA TYR A 337 5.37 -31.09 8.45
C TYR A 337 4.34 -32.12 8.88
N LEU A 338 3.73 -31.93 10.06
CA LEU A 338 2.72 -32.85 10.58
C LEU A 338 1.45 -32.83 9.73
N PHE A 339 1.04 -31.66 9.24
CA PHE A 339 -0.07 -31.54 8.30
C PHE A 339 0.27 -32.23 6.96
N TRP A 340 1.48 -31.99 6.44
CA TRP A 340 1.97 -32.66 5.22
C TRP A 340 1.95 -34.18 5.34
N ALA A 341 2.50 -34.73 6.42
CA ALA A 341 2.50 -36.17 6.67
C ALA A 341 1.08 -36.76 6.79
N GLN A 342 0.14 -36.02 7.38
CA GLN A 342 -1.27 -36.45 7.46
C GLN A 342 -1.95 -36.44 6.09
N THR A 343 -1.67 -35.45 5.24
CA THR A 343 -2.18 -35.44 3.87
C THR A 343 -1.63 -36.60 3.05
N LEU A 344 -0.34 -36.92 3.22
CA LEU A 344 0.28 -38.09 2.58
C LEU A 344 -0.33 -39.41 3.07
N MET A 345 -0.61 -39.53 4.38
CA MET A 345 -1.31 -40.66 4.97
C MET A 345 -2.70 -40.86 4.34
N GLN A 346 -3.47 -39.78 4.17
CA GLN A 346 -4.80 -39.84 3.52
C GLN A 346 -4.73 -40.30 2.05
N GLN A 347 -3.58 -40.11 1.40
CA GLN A 347 -3.31 -40.55 0.03
C GLN A 347 -2.56 -41.89 -0.04
N SER A 348 -2.34 -42.56 1.10
CA SER A 348 -1.54 -43.79 1.23
C SER A 348 -0.12 -43.67 0.64
N ARG A 349 0.48 -42.48 0.70
CA ARG A 349 1.83 -42.19 0.19
C ARG A 349 2.87 -42.43 1.29
N TRP A 350 2.99 -43.69 1.71
CA TRP A 350 3.78 -44.09 2.88
C TRP A 350 5.27 -43.77 2.82
N PRO A 351 6.00 -43.99 1.70
CA PRO A 351 7.42 -43.67 1.62
C PRO A 351 7.69 -42.17 1.82
N GLU A 352 6.86 -41.33 1.21
CA GLU A 352 7.00 -39.87 1.29
C GLU A 352 6.61 -39.35 2.67
N MET A 353 5.59 -39.95 3.28
CA MET A 353 5.18 -39.64 4.64
C MET A 353 6.31 -39.91 5.63
N GLN A 354 6.95 -41.08 5.51
CA GLN A 354 8.12 -41.44 6.31
C GLN A 354 9.24 -40.42 6.10
N GLN A 355 9.56 -40.06 4.85
CA GLN A 355 10.62 -39.10 4.55
C GLN A 355 10.35 -37.72 5.15
N ALA A 356 9.11 -37.20 5.03
CA ALA A 356 8.71 -35.92 5.59
C ALA A 356 8.90 -35.88 7.13
N LEU A 357 8.52 -36.95 7.81
CA LEU A 357 8.65 -37.07 9.26
C LEU A 357 10.11 -37.19 9.69
N LEU A 358 10.92 -37.96 8.97
CA LEU A 358 12.36 -38.03 9.23
C LEU A 358 13.05 -36.67 9.06
N GLN A 359 12.65 -35.88 8.06
CA GLN A 359 13.13 -34.49 7.89
C GLN A 359 12.73 -33.59 9.06
N LEU A 360 11.48 -33.67 9.52
CA LEU A 360 11.03 -32.94 10.72
C LEU A 360 11.91 -33.28 11.93
N CYS A 361 12.17 -34.57 12.13
CA CYS A 361 12.87 -35.08 13.30
C CYS A 361 14.40 -34.84 13.28
N GLN A 362 14.94 -34.30 12.19
CA GLN A 362 16.30 -33.76 12.16
C GLN A 362 16.41 -32.37 12.80
N LYS A 363 15.28 -31.69 13.04
CA LYS A 363 15.20 -30.33 13.58
C LYS A 363 14.87 -30.34 15.08
N PRO A 364 15.10 -29.23 15.82
CA PRO A 364 14.55 -29.04 17.15
C PRO A 364 13.02 -28.95 17.09
N VAL A 365 12.32 -29.80 17.84
CA VAL A 365 10.87 -29.92 17.82
C VAL A 365 10.33 -30.00 19.24
N ALA A 366 9.27 -29.26 19.55
CA ALA A 366 8.63 -29.32 20.86
C ALA A 366 8.06 -30.72 21.16
N ALA A 367 8.06 -31.11 22.44
CA ALA A 367 7.71 -32.47 22.88
C ALA A 367 6.33 -32.94 22.39
N GLU A 368 5.34 -32.04 22.37
CA GLU A 368 3.98 -32.31 21.87
C GLU A 368 3.95 -32.70 20.38
N TYR A 369 4.78 -32.08 19.55
CA TYR A 369 4.89 -32.39 18.14
C TYR A 369 5.71 -33.67 17.90
N LEU A 370 6.67 -33.98 18.78
CA LEU A 370 7.44 -35.22 18.73
C LEU A 370 6.57 -36.46 18.94
N SER A 371 5.60 -36.41 19.86
CA SER A 371 4.65 -37.52 20.09
C SER A 371 3.87 -37.84 18.83
N ARG A 372 3.31 -36.80 18.21
CA ARG A 372 2.55 -36.95 16.97
C ARG A 372 3.42 -37.37 15.79
N ALA A 373 4.65 -36.84 15.69
CA ALA A 373 5.59 -37.24 14.66
C ALA A 373 5.94 -38.73 14.77
N ASN A 374 6.20 -39.22 15.98
CA ASN A 374 6.46 -40.64 16.24
C ASN A 374 5.24 -41.52 15.94
N LEU A 375 4.03 -41.10 16.30
CA LEU A 375 2.80 -41.84 15.95
C LEU A 375 2.70 -42.00 14.43
N LEU A 376 2.79 -40.89 13.69
CA LEU A 376 2.70 -40.91 12.22
C LEU A 376 3.86 -41.73 11.61
N LEU A 377 5.07 -41.64 12.19
CA LEU A 377 6.22 -42.40 11.71
C LEU A 377 5.99 -43.91 11.90
N GLY A 378 5.42 -44.30 13.04
CA GLY A 378 5.03 -45.67 13.31
C GLY A 378 4.01 -46.19 12.30
N ILE A 379 2.96 -45.41 12.01
CA ILE A 379 1.96 -45.76 10.99
C ILE A 379 2.63 -45.95 9.63
N SER A 380 3.45 -44.99 9.19
CA SER A 380 4.15 -45.10 7.90
C SER A 380 5.05 -46.32 7.81
N ARG A 381 5.71 -46.72 8.90
CA ARG A 381 6.59 -47.89 8.95
C ARG A 381 5.81 -49.20 8.96
N TYR A 382 4.68 -49.23 9.66
CA TYR A 382 3.78 -50.38 9.67
C TYR A 382 3.28 -50.67 8.25
N GLU A 383 2.79 -49.65 7.55
CA GLU A 383 2.29 -49.75 6.17
C GLU A 383 3.40 -50.02 5.13
N LEU A 384 4.67 -49.90 5.52
CA LEU A 384 5.85 -50.24 4.70
C LEU A 384 6.46 -51.60 5.07
N ASP A 385 5.73 -52.45 5.81
CA ASP A 385 6.19 -53.76 6.28
C ASP A 385 7.49 -53.68 7.12
N GLN A 386 7.60 -52.65 7.97
CA GLN A 386 8.71 -52.46 8.91
C GLN A 386 8.22 -52.50 10.38
N PRO A 387 7.67 -53.64 10.84
CA PRO A 387 6.96 -53.73 12.11
C PRO A 387 7.84 -53.45 13.33
N GLU A 388 9.11 -53.84 13.35
CA GLU A 388 10.03 -53.58 14.46
C GLU A 388 10.32 -52.08 14.60
N LEU A 389 10.51 -51.40 13.46
CA LEU A 389 10.72 -49.96 13.43
C LEU A 389 9.42 -49.20 13.75
N ALA A 390 8.26 -49.75 13.39
CA ALA A 390 6.96 -49.22 13.76
C ALA A 390 6.74 -49.31 15.27
N PHE A 391 7.03 -50.48 15.87
CA PHE A 391 6.96 -50.69 17.32
C PHE A 391 7.79 -49.66 18.07
N GLN A 392 9.05 -49.45 17.67
CA GLN A 392 9.93 -48.45 18.31
C GLN A 392 9.34 -47.03 18.24
N ALA A 393 8.79 -46.64 17.08
CA ALA A 393 8.18 -45.32 16.91
C ALA A 393 6.92 -45.17 17.77
N PHE A 394 6.03 -46.17 17.81
CA PHE A 394 4.86 -46.13 18.68
C PHE A 394 5.24 -46.11 20.17
N ALA A 395 6.24 -46.87 20.58
CA ALA A 395 6.76 -46.85 21.94
C ALA A 395 7.34 -45.47 22.31
N SER A 396 8.08 -44.81 21.39
CA SER A 396 8.51 -43.43 21.60
C SER A 396 7.34 -42.45 21.71
N ALA A 397 6.28 -42.63 20.92
CA ALA A 397 5.09 -41.79 20.96
C ALA A 397 4.30 -41.90 22.29
N THR A 398 4.36 -43.03 23.00
CA THR A 398 3.71 -43.18 24.32
C THR A 398 4.47 -42.48 25.45
N LEU A 399 5.76 -42.18 25.26
CA LEU A 399 6.63 -41.54 26.25
C LEU A 399 6.60 -40.02 26.15
N THR A 400 6.36 -39.48 24.96
CA THR A 400 6.17 -38.04 24.72
C THR A 400 4.67 -37.70 24.74
N GLY A 401 4.25 -36.67 25.47
CA GLY A 401 2.83 -36.29 25.57
C GLY A 401 2.23 -35.87 24.23
N GLY A 402 0.95 -36.22 23.98
CA GLY A 402 0.14 -35.71 22.86
C GLY A 402 -0.60 -36.78 22.05
N ALA A 403 0.01 -37.95 21.84
CA ALA A 403 -0.54 -39.04 21.02
C ALA A 403 -0.51 -40.41 21.72
N ASN A 404 -0.32 -40.44 23.04
CA ASN A 404 0.00 -41.63 23.83
C ASN A 404 -1.07 -42.72 23.71
N THR A 405 -2.35 -42.33 23.80
CA THR A 405 -3.47 -43.28 23.72
C THR A 405 -3.52 -43.99 22.37
N GLN A 406 -3.40 -43.22 21.28
CA GLN A 406 -3.42 -43.75 19.91
C GLN A 406 -2.22 -44.68 19.67
N ALA A 407 -1.03 -44.28 20.09
CA ALA A 407 0.16 -45.12 19.99
C ALA A 407 0.04 -46.42 20.81
N GLY A 408 -0.57 -46.37 22.00
CA GLY A 408 -0.83 -47.56 22.82
C GLY A 408 -1.83 -48.54 22.19
N HIS A 409 -2.76 -48.07 21.36
CA HIS A 409 -3.60 -48.97 20.56
C HIS A 409 -2.80 -49.70 19.48
N TRP A 410 -1.90 -49.00 18.79
CA TRP A 410 -1.02 -49.59 17.80
C TRP A 410 -0.04 -50.62 18.39
N LEU A 411 0.53 -50.34 19.57
CA LEU A 411 1.40 -51.30 20.26
C LEU A 411 0.67 -52.61 20.57
N ARG A 412 -0.54 -52.54 21.14
CA ARG A 412 -1.35 -53.74 21.41
C ARG A 412 -1.70 -54.53 20.15
N LYS A 413 -1.93 -53.83 19.03
CA LYS A 413 -2.15 -54.47 17.73
C LYS A 413 -0.90 -55.24 17.29
N LEU A 414 0.26 -54.60 17.33
CA LEU A 414 1.54 -55.22 16.97
C LEU A 414 1.88 -56.44 17.86
N GLU A 415 1.66 -56.34 19.16
CA GLU A 415 1.86 -57.44 20.11
C GLU A 415 0.95 -58.64 19.77
N ALA A 416 -0.31 -58.40 19.40
CA ALA A 416 -1.24 -59.44 18.96
C ALA A 416 -0.82 -60.08 17.62
N GLU A 417 -0.11 -59.35 16.77
CA GLU A 417 0.51 -59.82 15.53
C GLU A 417 1.87 -60.51 15.75
N GLY A 418 2.31 -60.64 17.01
CA GLY A 418 3.56 -61.30 17.40
C GLY A 418 4.80 -60.40 17.36
N VAL A 419 4.64 -59.12 17.07
CA VAL A 419 5.72 -58.12 17.05
C VAL A 419 5.88 -57.58 18.46
N ASN A 420 6.90 -58.08 19.16
CA ASN A 420 7.19 -57.72 20.55
C ASN A 420 8.50 -56.92 20.65
N GLY A 421 8.55 -55.99 21.59
CA GLY A 421 9.75 -55.22 21.90
C GLY A 421 9.75 -54.67 23.32
N SER A 422 10.93 -54.32 23.83
CA SER A 422 11.03 -53.65 25.14
C SER A 422 10.63 -52.19 25.02
N LEU A 423 9.68 -51.74 25.85
CA LEU A 423 9.37 -50.32 25.98
C LEU A 423 10.61 -49.57 26.49
N PRO A 424 11.12 -48.57 25.75
CA PRO A 424 12.32 -47.87 26.15
C PRO A 424 12.03 -46.92 27.32
N ALA A 425 13.02 -46.67 28.18
CA ALA A 425 12.88 -45.75 29.31
C ALA A 425 12.86 -44.26 28.89
N ARG A 426 13.27 -43.98 27.66
CA ARG A 426 13.31 -42.64 27.04
C ARG A 426 12.92 -42.75 25.56
N PRO A 427 12.36 -41.69 24.96
CA PRO A 427 12.13 -41.67 23.51
C PRO A 427 13.42 -42.01 22.77
N SER A 428 13.33 -42.90 21.79
CA SER A 428 14.46 -43.40 21.01
C SER A 428 14.16 -43.33 19.52
N GLY A 429 15.21 -43.40 18.69
CA GLY A 429 15.10 -43.30 17.25
C GLY A 429 15.18 -41.86 16.71
N PRO A 430 14.77 -41.63 15.45
CA PRO A 430 15.03 -40.36 14.77
C PRO A 430 14.28 -39.18 15.39
N CYS A 431 13.07 -39.41 15.92
CA CYS A 431 12.19 -38.40 16.49
C CYS A 431 12.31 -38.36 18.02
N GLN A 432 13.45 -37.90 18.51
CA GLN A 432 13.73 -37.77 19.95
C GLN A 432 13.95 -36.30 20.33
N PRO A 433 13.72 -35.92 21.62
CA PRO A 433 14.09 -34.60 22.11
C PRO A 433 15.57 -34.33 21.86
N ARG A 434 15.88 -33.17 21.27
CA ARG A 434 17.25 -32.70 21.10
C ARG A 434 17.50 -31.57 22.11
N SER A 435 18.69 -31.59 22.71
CA SER A 435 19.13 -30.58 23.68
C SER A 435 19.57 -29.30 22.99
#